data_AF-A0A7Y5ER46-F1
#
_entry.id   AF-A0A7Y5ER46-F1
#
_cell.length_a   1.000
_cell.length_b   1.000
_cell.length_c   1.000
_cell.angle_alpha   90.00
_cell.angle_beta   90.00
_cell.angle_gamma   90.00
#
_symmetry.space_group_name_H-M   'P 1'
#
loop_
_entity.id
_entity.type
_entity.pdbx_description
1 polymer ?
#
loop_
_entity_poly.entity_id
_entity_poly.type
_entity_poly.pdbx_seq_one_letter_code
_entity_poly.pdbx_strand_id
1 'polypeptide(L)'
;MALVFAGGSDILTWNTALSGNWNDATKWTPNNVPDAANEVAVIPTGTVTMNVSPAISALQITSLPGTLNLAGNTLDLLGPDPSFNSGFIIGNAGNAVINGAFENRADGAIRIQAGTSLTFSGPSLVNDGLITVNFNGGAFGTNITFGSTMTVTGGALQILGGVLKGSGTVVAAIVNDNGGSIEPGASVGRMAITGILTNNSQGIVKMEVGGLTAATEHDQITVGGTGANGAASFDGKIEVDLINGFAPVVGDAATLMTYRFLSGRFQEADIPSLTGIRLRLQYLGTSLRLIALDENALGDTNGDGCVDDTDLAAVLAAFGLIGAAMAEDANDDGFVDDIDLAIVLERFGLGC
;
A
#
# COMPACT_ATOMS: atom_id res chain seq x y z
N MET A 1 18.40 -26.48 1.12
CA MET A 1 17.81 -26.29 2.46
C MET A 1 16.96 -27.50 2.82
N ALA A 2 16.88 -27.90 4.10
CA ALA A 2 16.15 -29.11 4.49
C ALA A 2 14.63 -28.90 4.41
N LEU A 3 13.90 -29.88 3.85
CA LEU A 3 12.45 -29.91 3.86
C LEU A 3 11.95 -30.13 5.30
N VAL A 4 10.90 -29.42 5.71
CA VAL A 4 10.28 -29.56 7.04
C VAL A 4 8.83 -30.00 6.83
N PHE A 5 8.45 -31.08 7.50
CA PHE A 5 7.12 -31.68 7.40
C PHE A 5 6.56 -32.02 8.78
N ALA A 6 5.29 -31.72 9.01
CA ALA A 6 4.48 -32.34 10.03
C ALA A 6 4.26 -33.82 9.65
N GLY A 7 4.29 -34.72 10.64
CA GLY A 7 4.06 -36.13 10.37
C GLY A 7 2.66 -36.37 9.77
N GLY A 8 2.59 -37.13 8.67
CA GLY A 8 1.33 -37.54 8.05
C GLY A 8 0.99 -36.88 6.71
N SER A 9 1.80 -35.94 6.24
CA SER A 9 1.59 -35.30 4.93
C SER A 9 2.22 -36.09 3.78
N ASP A 10 1.51 -36.20 2.66
CA ASP A 10 2.00 -36.83 1.43
C ASP A 10 2.79 -35.81 0.59
N ILE A 11 4.03 -36.14 0.24
CA ILE A 11 4.93 -35.21 -0.44
C ILE A 11 4.93 -35.48 -1.94
N LEU A 12 4.55 -34.46 -2.71
CA LEU A 12 4.47 -34.52 -4.17
C LEU A 12 5.48 -33.53 -4.75
N THR A 13 6.52 -34.07 -5.39
CA THR A 13 7.63 -33.26 -5.92
C THR A 13 7.52 -33.12 -7.42
N TRP A 14 7.59 -31.88 -7.92
CA TRP A 14 7.68 -31.59 -9.35
C TRP A 14 8.97 -32.19 -9.92
N ASN A 15 8.83 -33.12 -10.86
CA ASN A 15 9.89 -34.03 -11.26
C ASN A 15 10.59 -33.67 -12.59
N THR A 16 10.27 -32.50 -13.16
CA THR A 16 10.84 -32.07 -14.45
C THR A 16 11.34 -30.63 -14.44
N ALA A 17 12.40 -30.35 -15.20
CA ALA A 17 12.88 -28.98 -15.41
C ALA A 17 12.05 -28.22 -16.47
N LEU A 18 11.17 -28.91 -17.20
CA LEU A 18 10.32 -28.30 -18.22
C LEU A 18 9.10 -27.64 -17.58
N SER A 19 8.57 -26.62 -18.24
CA SER A 19 7.29 -26.02 -17.85
C SER A 19 6.14 -27.01 -18.06
N GLY A 20 5.12 -26.94 -17.20
CA GLY A 20 3.95 -27.79 -17.28
C GLY A 20 2.77 -27.30 -16.43
N ASN A 21 1.63 -27.96 -16.60
CA ASN A 21 0.41 -27.65 -15.85
C ASN A 21 0.40 -28.37 -14.50
N TRP A 22 -0.14 -27.70 -13.47
CA TRP A 22 -0.28 -28.25 -12.13
C TRP A 22 -1.05 -29.57 -12.12
N ASN A 23 -2.14 -29.67 -12.88
CA ASN A 23 -3.02 -30.84 -12.90
C ASN A 23 -2.49 -32.05 -13.70
N ASP A 24 -1.26 -32.02 -14.20
CA ASP A 24 -0.63 -33.15 -14.88
C ASP A 24 0.08 -34.04 -13.84
N ALA A 25 -0.62 -35.09 -13.39
CA ALA A 25 -0.10 -36.03 -12.39
C ALA A 25 1.27 -36.61 -12.78
N THR A 26 1.54 -36.79 -14.08
CA THR A 26 2.78 -37.40 -14.57
C THR A 26 4.03 -36.55 -14.30
N LYS A 27 3.83 -35.28 -13.97
CA LYS A 27 4.87 -34.30 -13.63
C LYS A 27 5.18 -34.24 -12.14
N TRP A 28 4.44 -34.97 -11.32
CA TRP A 28 4.65 -35.09 -9.89
C TRP A 28 5.19 -36.49 -9.55
N THR A 29 6.02 -36.54 -8.52
CA THR A 29 6.52 -37.79 -7.93
C THR A 29 6.19 -37.81 -6.43
N PRO A 30 5.46 -38.82 -5.94
CA PRO A 30 4.73 -39.86 -6.70
C PRO A 30 3.71 -39.30 -7.70
N ASN A 31 3.30 -40.11 -8.68
CA ASN A 31 2.36 -39.71 -9.74
C ASN A 31 0.95 -39.47 -9.15
N ASN A 32 0.73 -38.24 -8.69
CA ASN A 32 -0.49 -37.74 -8.09
C ASN A 32 -0.48 -36.20 -8.16
N VAL A 33 -1.63 -35.57 -8.37
CA VAL A 33 -1.74 -34.11 -8.40
C VAL A 33 -1.86 -33.62 -6.96
N PRO A 34 -1.11 -32.58 -6.53
CA PRO A 34 -1.35 -31.97 -5.23
C PRO A 34 -2.69 -31.24 -5.23
N ASP A 35 -3.69 -31.81 -4.55
CA ASP A 35 -5.06 -31.30 -4.48
C ASP A 35 -5.80 -31.61 -3.15
N ALA A 36 -5.12 -32.21 -2.16
CA ALA A 36 -5.69 -32.53 -0.86
C ALA A 36 -5.00 -31.82 0.32
N ALA A 37 -5.76 -31.55 1.39
CA ALA A 37 -5.32 -30.79 2.58
C ALA A 37 -4.16 -31.43 3.37
N ASN A 38 -3.82 -32.69 3.10
CA ASN A 38 -2.68 -33.40 3.68
C ASN A 38 -1.50 -33.53 2.70
N GLU A 39 -1.52 -32.86 1.55
CA GLU A 39 -0.47 -32.98 0.53
C GLU A 39 0.44 -31.76 0.49
N VAL A 40 1.74 -31.98 0.33
CA VAL A 40 2.74 -30.91 0.18
C VAL A 40 3.27 -30.91 -1.25
N ALA A 41 3.07 -29.81 -1.96
CA ALA A 41 3.63 -29.59 -3.29
C ALA A 41 5.05 -29.01 -3.19
N VAL A 42 6.04 -29.72 -3.73
CA VAL A 42 7.45 -29.30 -3.73
C VAL A 42 7.89 -28.97 -5.16
N ILE A 43 8.37 -27.75 -5.41
CA ILE A 43 8.84 -27.28 -6.72
C ILE A 43 10.33 -26.91 -6.64
N PRO A 44 11.25 -27.83 -6.98
CA PRO A 44 12.68 -27.55 -6.94
C PRO A 44 13.21 -26.84 -8.19
N THR A 45 12.53 -26.97 -9.33
CA THR A 45 12.95 -26.45 -10.63
C THR A 45 11.76 -26.35 -11.58
N GLY A 46 11.98 -25.80 -12.77
CA GLY A 46 10.97 -25.66 -13.82
C GLY A 46 9.87 -24.66 -13.47
N THR A 47 8.89 -24.54 -14.35
CA THR A 47 7.71 -23.67 -14.15
C THR A 47 6.45 -24.49 -14.08
N VAL A 48 5.83 -24.51 -12.91
CA VAL A 48 4.50 -25.08 -12.71
C VAL A 48 3.47 -23.99 -12.94
N THR A 49 2.59 -24.16 -13.93
CA THR A 49 1.48 -23.24 -14.17
C THR A 49 0.21 -23.81 -13.55
N MET A 50 -0.37 -23.08 -12.62
CA MET A 50 -1.68 -23.41 -12.07
C MET A 50 -2.73 -23.22 -13.15
N ASN A 51 -3.37 -24.30 -13.55
CA ASN A 51 -4.54 -24.31 -14.42
C ASN A 51 -5.81 -24.81 -13.69
N VAL A 52 -5.70 -24.91 -12.37
CA VAL A 52 -6.74 -25.25 -11.40
C VAL A 52 -6.45 -24.47 -10.11
N SER A 53 -7.43 -24.41 -9.20
CA SER A 53 -7.27 -23.82 -7.87
C SER A 53 -7.24 -24.95 -6.81
N PRO A 54 -6.06 -25.43 -6.39
CA PRO A 54 -5.90 -26.55 -5.47
C PRO A 54 -5.94 -26.09 -4.00
N ALA A 55 -6.32 -27.02 -3.14
CA ALA A 55 -6.30 -26.87 -1.69
C ALA A 55 -5.38 -27.92 -1.06
N ILE A 56 -4.20 -27.49 -0.63
CA ILE A 56 -3.09 -28.37 -0.22
C ILE A 56 -2.65 -28.08 1.22
N SER A 57 -1.85 -28.97 1.80
CA SER A 57 -1.21 -28.73 3.10
C SER A 57 -0.24 -27.55 3.01
N ALA A 58 0.72 -27.63 2.08
CA ALA A 58 1.73 -26.59 1.89
C ALA A 58 2.34 -26.56 0.48
N LEU A 59 2.89 -25.40 0.13
CA LEU A 59 3.72 -25.18 -1.07
C LEU A 59 5.17 -24.93 -0.68
N GLN A 60 6.12 -25.64 -1.28
CA GLN A 60 7.55 -25.47 -1.04
C GLN A 60 8.30 -25.31 -2.36
N ILE A 61 8.59 -24.06 -2.75
CA ILE A 61 9.53 -23.78 -3.85
C ILE A 61 10.92 -23.70 -3.25
N THR A 62 11.80 -24.67 -3.56
CA THR A 62 13.00 -24.92 -2.73
C THR A 62 14.28 -24.28 -3.23
N SER A 63 14.31 -23.83 -4.48
CA SER A 63 15.46 -23.15 -5.09
C SER A 63 15.08 -22.53 -6.42
N LEU A 64 15.86 -21.54 -6.87
CA LEU A 64 15.90 -21.15 -8.27
C LEU A 64 16.42 -22.32 -9.16
N PRO A 65 15.86 -22.52 -10.36
CA PRO A 65 14.85 -21.70 -11.05
C PRO A 65 13.39 -22.15 -10.79
N GLY A 66 13.10 -22.89 -9.72
CA GLY A 66 11.75 -23.33 -9.38
C GLY A 66 10.76 -22.17 -9.40
N THR A 67 9.67 -22.33 -10.15
CA THR A 67 8.71 -21.25 -10.41
C THR A 67 7.29 -21.78 -10.29
N LEU A 68 6.45 -21.09 -9.53
CA LEU A 68 5.00 -21.23 -9.58
C LEU A 68 4.40 -20.04 -10.32
N ASN A 69 3.73 -20.29 -11.44
CA ASN A 69 2.87 -19.32 -12.10
C ASN A 69 1.42 -19.57 -11.65
N LEU A 70 0.84 -18.62 -10.93
CA LEU A 70 -0.52 -18.71 -10.38
C LEU A 70 -1.59 -18.58 -11.46
N ALA A 71 -1.30 -17.90 -12.58
CA ALA A 71 -2.18 -17.74 -13.74
C ALA A 71 -3.66 -17.41 -13.39
N GLY A 72 -3.88 -16.58 -12.36
CA GLY A 72 -5.21 -16.13 -11.94
C GLY A 72 -6.02 -17.11 -11.10
N ASN A 73 -5.39 -18.17 -10.59
CA ASN A 73 -6.02 -19.16 -9.72
C ASN A 73 -5.76 -18.89 -8.23
N THR A 74 -6.56 -19.54 -7.39
CA THR A 74 -6.42 -19.54 -5.93
C THR A 74 -5.62 -20.76 -5.50
N LEU A 75 -4.62 -20.54 -4.62
CA LEU A 75 -3.91 -21.58 -3.89
C LEU A 75 -4.33 -21.53 -2.42
N ASP A 76 -5.02 -22.57 -1.95
CA ASP A 76 -5.37 -22.71 -0.53
C ASP A 76 -4.31 -23.56 0.19
N LEU A 77 -3.70 -23.00 1.23
CA LEU A 77 -2.69 -23.60 2.10
C LEU A 77 -3.33 -23.87 3.46
N LEU A 78 -3.77 -25.11 3.67
CA LEU A 78 -4.65 -25.51 4.75
C LEU A 78 -3.93 -26.24 5.89
N GLY A 79 -2.70 -26.66 5.66
CA GLY A 79 -1.97 -27.55 6.56
C GLY A 79 -1.05 -26.83 7.55
N PRO A 80 -0.53 -27.57 8.53
CA PRO A 80 0.45 -27.07 9.49
C PRO A 80 1.87 -26.99 8.92
N ASP A 81 2.09 -27.54 7.73
CA ASP A 81 3.38 -27.55 7.07
C ASP A 81 3.80 -26.13 6.64
N PRO A 82 5.09 -25.77 6.75
CA PRO A 82 5.53 -24.46 6.32
C PRO A 82 5.45 -24.34 4.80
N SER A 83 4.76 -23.30 4.34
CA SER A 83 4.73 -22.91 2.94
C SER A 83 5.74 -21.80 2.67
N PHE A 84 6.61 -21.99 1.69
CA PHE A 84 7.67 -21.03 1.38
C PHE A 84 8.07 -20.97 -0.09
N ASN A 85 8.67 -19.84 -0.46
CA ASN A 85 9.31 -19.60 -1.75
C ASN A 85 10.79 -19.24 -1.62
N SER A 86 11.65 -20.03 -2.24
CA SER A 86 13.08 -19.78 -2.49
C SER A 86 13.40 -19.72 -4.00
N GLY A 87 12.38 -19.52 -4.82
CA GLY A 87 12.45 -19.38 -6.28
C GLY A 87 11.56 -18.24 -6.77
N PHE A 88 10.72 -18.48 -7.78
CA PHE A 88 9.78 -17.48 -8.29
C PHE A 88 8.31 -17.82 -8.03
N ILE A 89 7.54 -16.83 -7.60
CA ILE A 89 6.08 -16.82 -7.72
C ILE A 89 5.69 -15.73 -8.72
N ILE A 90 4.85 -16.09 -9.68
CA ILE A 90 4.41 -15.18 -10.75
C ILE A 90 2.88 -15.09 -10.75
N GLY A 91 2.35 -13.88 -10.59
CA GLY A 91 0.96 -13.56 -10.95
C GLY A 91 0.95 -12.89 -12.33
N ASN A 92 0.45 -13.56 -13.36
CA ASN A 92 0.47 -13.05 -14.75
C ASN A 92 -0.88 -13.06 -15.48
N ALA A 93 -1.95 -13.44 -14.80
CA ALA A 93 -3.30 -13.40 -15.34
C ALA A 93 -4.30 -13.17 -14.20
N GLY A 94 -5.40 -12.49 -14.52
CA GLY A 94 -6.54 -12.32 -13.61
C GLY A 94 -6.19 -11.82 -12.20
N ASN A 95 -6.95 -12.30 -11.23
CA ASN A 95 -6.70 -12.10 -9.80
C ASN A 95 -6.27 -13.44 -9.19
N ALA A 96 -4.98 -13.60 -8.95
CA ALA A 96 -4.44 -14.76 -8.25
C ALA A 96 -4.55 -14.57 -6.73
N VAL A 97 -4.74 -15.66 -6.00
CA VAL A 97 -4.89 -15.63 -4.54
C VAL A 97 -4.01 -16.69 -3.89
N ILE A 98 -3.30 -16.33 -2.82
CA ILE A 98 -2.65 -17.28 -1.90
C ILE A 98 -3.33 -17.15 -0.54
N ASN A 99 -4.05 -18.21 -0.15
CA ASN A 99 -4.76 -18.29 1.12
C ASN A 99 -3.96 -19.14 2.10
N GLY A 100 -3.46 -18.56 3.18
CA GLY A 100 -2.74 -19.27 4.24
C GLY A 100 -1.38 -18.65 4.55
N ALA A 101 -0.72 -19.14 5.60
CA ALA A 101 0.55 -18.59 6.05
C ALA A 101 1.64 -18.87 5.01
N PHE A 102 2.41 -17.84 4.63
CA PHE A 102 3.40 -17.96 3.56
C PHE A 102 4.71 -17.23 3.88
N GLU A 103 5.84 -17.80 3.47
CA GLU A 103 7.18 -17.23 3.64
C GLU A 103 7.88 -17.06 2.28
N ASN A 104 8.08 -15.85 1.80
CA ASN A 104 9.01 -15.59 0.69
C ASN A 104 10.42 -15.37 1.25
N ARG A 105 11.32 -16.32 1.04
CA ARG A 105 12.66 -16.33 1.63
C ARG A 105 13.61 -15.36 0.92
N ALA A 106 14.78 -15.13 1.50
CA ALA A 106 15.78 -14.17 0.99
C ALA A 106 16.19 -14.39 -0.48
N ASP A 107 16.14 -15.62 -0.96
CA ASP A 107 16.41 -16.01 -2.34
C ASP A 107 15.15 -16.07 -3.23
N GLY A 108 13.98 -15.95 -2.64
CA GLY A 108 12.69 -15.95 -3.31
C GLY A 108 12.31 -14.58 -3.88
N ALA A 109 11.63 -14.58 -5.02
CA ALA A 109 11.00 -13.40 -5.57
C ALA A 109 9.54 -13.64 -5.97
N ILE A 110 8.66 -12.70 -5.59
CA ILE A 110 7.27 -12.62 -6.02
C ILE A 110 7.15 -11.50 -7.05
N ARG A 111 6.58 -11.82 -8.22
CA ARG A 111 6.47 -10.91 -9.36
C ARG A 111 5.03 -10.83 -9.87
N ILE A 112 4.48 -9.63 -9.93
CA ILE A 112 3.11 -9.40 -10.37
C ILE A 112 3.13 -8.62 -11.69
N GLN A 113 2.60 -9.22 -12.75
CA GLN A 113 2.62 -8.65 -14.08
C GLN A 113 1.68 -7.45 -14.18
N ALA A 114 2.04 -6.48 -15.03
CA ALA A 114 1.18 -5.38 -15.43
C ALA A 114 -0.26 -5.83 -15.73
N GLY A 115 -1.25 -5.17 -15.11
CA GLY A 115 -2.68 -5.43 -15.36
C GLY A 115 -3.26 -6.63 -14.62
N THR A 116 -2.54 -7.19 -13.64
CA THR A 116 -2.97 -8.36 -12.87
C THR A 116 -2.98 -8.09 -11.37
N SER A 117 -3.60 -8.97 -10.59
CA SER A 117 -3.66 -8.83 -9.14
C SER A 117 -3.17 -10.09 -8.43
N LEU A 118 -2.48 -9.92 -7.29
CA LEU A 118 -2.13 -10.99 -6.37
C LEU A 118 -2.60 -10.62 -4.96
N THR A 119 -3.49 -11.44 -4.40
CA THR A 119 -4.01 -11.29 -3.05
C THR A 119 -3.38 -12.33 -2.13
N PHE A 120 -2.88 -11.89 -0.97
CA PHE A 120 -2.53 -12.76 0.14
C PHE A 120 -3.61 -12.64 1.24
N SER A 121 -4.30 -13.75 1.51
CA SER A 121 -5.44 -13.80 2.44
C SER A 121 -5.22 -14.78 3.61
N GLY A 122 -3.96 -15.08 3.91
CA GLY A 122 -3.57 -15.88 5.08
C GLY A 122 -3.39 -15.06 6.37
N PRO A 123 -3.17 -15.72 7.52
CA PRO A 123 -2.92 -15.04 8.79
C PRO A 123 -1.59 -14.27 8.84
N SER A 124 -0.63 -14.64 7.98
CA SER A 124 0.66 -13.95 7.86
C SER A 124 1.31 -14.17 6.51
N LEU A 125 2.04 -13.15 6.05
CA LEU A 125 3.05 -13.26 5.00
C LEU A 125 4.37 -12.75 5.56
N VAL A 126 5.40 -13.60 5.59
CA VAL A 126 6.78 -13.20 5.89
C VAL A 126 7.51 -13.05 4.57
N ASN A 127 8.19 -11.94 4.35
CA ASN A 127 8.99 -11.71 3.16
C ASN A 127 10.41 -11.28 3.52
N ASP A 128 11.36 -12.20 3.39
CA ASP A 128 12.80 -11.96 3.38
C ASP A 128 13.35 -11.65 1.97
N GLY A 129 12.59 -12.01 0.93
CA GLY A 129 12.99 -11.88 -0.47
C GLY A 129 12.51 -10.62 -1.16
N LEU A 130 12.43 -10.65 -2.50
CA LEU A 130 11.98 -9.51 -3.31
C LEU A 130 10.50 -9.63 -3.69
N ILE A 131 9.71 -8.58 -3.46
CA ILE A 131 8.38 -8.43 -4.06
C ILE A 131 8.45 -7.31 -5.09
N THR A 132 8.04 -7.59 -6.33
CA THR A 132 7.96 -6.58 -7.39
C THR A 132 6.56 -6.55 -7.98
N VAL A 133 5.89 -5.42 -7.81
CA VAL A 133 4.61 -5.11 -8.45
C VAL A 133 4.89 -4.46 -9.80
N ASN A 134 4.14 -4.82 -10.83
CA ASN A 134 4.30 -4.32 -12.19
C ASN A 134 5.70 -4.58 -12.79
N PHE A 135 6.24 -5.78 -12.61
CA PHE A 135 7.65 -6.07 -12.95
C PHE A 135 7.99 -5.98 -14.46
N ASN A 136 6.98 -6.01 -15.33
CA ASN A 136 7.15 -5.83 -16.78
C ASN A 136 6.94 -4.37 -17.24
N GLY A 137 6.54 -3.48 -16.33
CA GLY A 137 6.14 -2.11 -16.62
C GLY A 137 4.80 -1.99 -17.37
N GLY A 138 4.31 -0.76 -17.49
CA GLY A 138 3.07 -0.42 -18.19
C GLY A 138 2.09 0.36 -17.31
N ALA A 139 1.15 1.07 -17.95
CA ALA A 139 0.17 1.93 -17.28
C ALA A 139 -1.08 1.19 -16.76
N PHE A 140 -1.02 -0.13 -16.64
CA PHE A 140 -2.15 -0.94 -16.20
C PHE A 140 -2.15 -1.09 -14.67
N GLY A 141 -3.32 -0.91 -14.05
CA GLY A 141 -3.52 -1.16 -12.63
C GLY A 141 -3.06 -2.57 -12.25
N THR A 142 -2.07 -2.66 -11.37
CA THR A 142 -1.43 -3.91 -10.97
C THR A 142 -1.40 -3.97 -9.46
N ASN A 143 -2.11 -4.92 -8.86
CA ASN A 143 -2.40 -4.85 -7.44
C ASN A 143 -1.67 -5.95 -6.67
N ILE A 144 -1.09 -5.58 -5.54
CA ILE A 144 -0.80 -6.51 -4.46
C ILE A 144 -1.72 -6.18 -3.29
N THR A 145 -2.40 -7.19 -2.75
CA THR A 145 -3.39 -6.98 -1.69
C THR A 145 -3.11 -7.85 -0.47
N PHE A 146 -3.14 -7.24 0.71
CA PHE A 146 -2.98 -7.93 2.00
C PHE A 146 -4.22 -7.73 2.86
N GLY A 147 -4.89 -8.83 3.21
CA GLY A 147 -6.04 -8.81 4.13
C GLY A 147 -5.66 -8.86 5.61
N SER A 148 -4.38 -9.02 5.94
CA SER A 148 -3.89 -9.33 7.29
C SER A 148 -2.49 -8.70 7.52
N THR A 149 -1.75 -9.19 8.51
CA THR A 149 -0.39 -8.73 8.78
C THR A 149 0.60 -9.31 7.77
N MET A 150 1.28 -8.42 7.05
CA MET A 150 2.50 -8.68 6.31
C MET A 150 3.70 -8.28 7.18
N THR A 151 4.69 -9.15 7.29
CA THR A 151 6.00 -8.84 7.85
C THR A 151 7.05 -8.91 6.76
N VAL A 152 7.74 -7.81 6.48
CA VAL A 152 8.88 -7.82 5.55
C VAL A 152 10.16 -7.73 6.36
N THR A 153 10.98 -8.77 6.27
CA THR A 153 12.27 -8.91 6.95
C THR A 153 13.39 -8.76 5.92
N GLY A 154 14.57 -8.28 6.33
CA GLY A 154 15.71 -8.12 5.40
C GLY A 154 15.69 -6.90 4.47
N GLY A 155 14.69 -6.01 4.52
CA GLY A 155 14.67 -4.78 3.72
C GLY A 155 13.39 -3.96 3.79
N ALA A 156 13.25 -3.00 2.85
CA ALA A 156 12.02 -2.24 2.65
C ALA A 156 11.14 -2.90 1.57
N LEU A 157 9.82 -2.80 1.71
CA LEU A 157 8.89 -3.10 0.63
C LEU A 157 8.97 -1.99 -0.43
N GLN A 158 9.42 -2.33 -1.64
CA GLN A 158 9.50 -1.39 -2.74
C GLN A 158 8.26 -1.48 -3.63
N ILE A 159 7.56 -0.37 -3.79
CA ILE A 159 6.48 -0.22 -4.76
C ILE A 159 7.07 0.57 -5.92
N LEU A 160 7.43 -0.12 -7.00
CA LEU A 160 8.10 0.45 -8.18
C LEU A 160 7.12 0.48 -9.36
N GLY A 161 6.05 1.24 -9.21
CA GLY A 161 4.83 1.12 -10.03
C GLY A 161 3.78 0.20 -9.40
N GLY A 162 2.62 0.11 -10.04
CA GLY A 162 1.50 -0.70 -9.54
C GLY A 162 0.90 -0.14 -8.25
N VAL A 163 0.15 -0.95 -7.52
CA VAL A 163 -0.68 -0.55 -6.38
C VAL A 163 -0.44 -1.50 -5.20
N LEU A 164 -0.06 -0.94 -4.06
CA LEU A 164 -0.15 -1.58 -2.75
C LEU A 164 -1.54 -1.29 -2.17
N LYS A 165 -2.36 -2.33 -1.99
CA LYS A 165 -3.76 -2.20 -1.55
C LYS A 165 -4.11 -3.01 -0.30
N GLY A 166 -5.09 -2.55 0.47
CA GLY A 166 -5.74 -3.32 1.55
C GLY A 166 -5.70 -2.66 2.93
N SER A 167 -6.27 -3.36 3.92
CA SER A 167 -6.44 -2.86 5.30
C SER A 167 -5.53 -3.55 6.32
N GLY A 168 -4.45 -4.17 5.85
CA GLY A 168 -3.51 -4.93 6.66
C GLY A 168 -2.51 -4.08 7.44
N THR A 169 -1.61 -4.77 8.15
CA THR A 169 -0.41 -4.16 8.75
C THR A 169 0.83 -4.58 7.98
N VAL A 170 1.65 -3.63 7.53
CA VAL A 170 2.98 -3.86 6.97
C VAL A 170 4.03 -3.59 8.04
N VAL A 171 4.66 -4.66 8.52
CA VAL A 171 5.73 -4.60 9.52
C VAL A 171 7.08 -4.45 8.81
N ALA A 172 7.31 -3.29 8.19
CA ALA A 172 8.57 -2.91 7.55
C ALA A 172 8.57 -1.44 7.11
N ALA A 173 9.73 -0.97 6.63
CA ALA A 173 9.79 0.24 5.84
C ALA A 173 9.13 0.02 4.46
N ILE A 174 8.48 1.05 3.93
CA ILE A 174 7.93 1.09 2.57
C ILE A 174 8.60 2.23 1.80
N VAL A 175 9.00 1.96 0.57
CA VAL A 175 9.45 2.96 -0.40
C VAL A 175 8.53 2.91 -1.61
N ASN A 176 7.77 3.99 -1.82
CA ASN A 176 6.87 4.14 -2.95
C ASN A 176 7.50 5.06 -4.02
N ASP A 177 7.70 4.55 -5.23
CA ASP A 177 8.45 5.22 -6.29
C ASP A 177 8.03 4.74 -7.69
N ASN A 178 8.58 5.35 -8.74
CA ASN A 178 8.42 4.95 -10.14
C ASN A 178 6.95 4.72 -10.58
N GLY A 179 6.04 5.61 -10.14
CA GLY A 179 4.60 5.53 -10.44
C GLY A 179 3.83 4.53 -9.57
N GLY A 180 4.41 4.12 -8.43
CA GLY A 180 3.74 3.27 -7.45
C GLY A 180 2.62 4.01 -6.72
N SER A 181 1.55 3.29 -6.39
CA SER A 181 0.40 3.80 -5.65
C SER A 181 0.22 3.05 -4.33
N ILE A 182 -0.07 3.79 -3.25
CA ILE A 182 -0.56 3.21 -1.98
C ILE A 182 -2.04 3.57 -1.85
N GLU A 183 -2.89 2.54 -1.74
CA GLU A 183 -4.36 2.63 -1.65
C GLU A 183 -4.86 1.82 -0.45
N PRO A 184 -5.12 2.44 0.71
CA PRO A 184 -5.73 1.73 1.83
C PRO A 184 -7.10 1.14 1.45
N GLY A 185 -7.45 0.00 2.06
CA GLY A 185 -8.77 -0.60 1.91
C GLY A 185 -9.09 -1.27 0.57
N ALA A 186 -10.33 -1.74 0.44
CA ALA A 186 -10.94 -2.18 -0.82
C ALA A 186 -11.88 -1.11 -1.40
N SER A 187 -12.41 -0.28 -0.49
CA SER A 187 -12.80 1.11 -0.67
C SER A 187 -12.15 1.81 0.53
N VAL A 188 -12.93 2.30 1.49
CA VAL A 188 -12.40 2.79 2.77
C VAL A 188 -11.71 1.70 3.59
N GLY A 189 -10.59 2.03 4.22
CA GLY A 189 -9.87 1.13 5.11
C GLY A 189 -8.70 1.77 5.85
N ARG A 190 -8.06 0.99 6.72
CA ARG A 190 -6.84 1.40 7.42
C ARG A 190 -5.66 0.55 7.02
N MET A 191 -4.61 1.16 6.51
CA MET A 191 -3.32 0.51 6.34
C MET A 191 -2.38 0.92 7.46
N ALA A 192 -1.90 -0.05 8.25
CA ALA A 192 -0.91 0.21 9.28
C ALA A 192 0.50 -0.12 8.78
N ILE A 193 1.47 0.74 9.08
CA ILE A 193 2.87 0.59 8.72
C ILE A 193 3.66 0.75 10.01
N THR A 194 4.51 -0.21 10.38
CA THR A 194 5.30 -0.12 11.62
C THR A 194 6.75 0.29 11.39
N GLY A 195 7.18 0.43 10.13
CA GLY A 195 8.50 0.96 9.76
C GLY A 195 8.44 2.43 9.33
N ILE A 196 9.34 2.81 8.43
CA ILE A 196 9.36 4.14 7.83
C ILE A 196 8.54 4.12 6.53
N LEU A 197 7.69 5.12 6.31
CA LEU A 197 7.04 5.33 5.01
C LEU A 197 7.81 6.41 4.25
N THR A 198 8.31 6.08 3.06
CA THR A 198 8.90 7.06 2.13
C THR A 198 8.10 7.06 0.83
N ASN A 199 7.44 8.19 0.52
CA ASN A 199 6.85 8.44 -0.79
C ASN A 199 7.79 9.35 -1.58
N ASN A 200 8.40 8.84 -2.65
CA ASN A 200 9.31 9.60 -3.51
C ASN A 200 8.54 10.44 -4.54
N SER A 201 9.26 11.23 -5.35
CA SER A 201 8.69 12.18 -6.33
C SER A 201 7.75 11.58 -7.37
N GLN A 202 7.85 10.27 -7.64
CA GLN A 202 6.94 9.56 -8.55
C GLN A 202 5.94 8.65 -7.82
N GLY A 203 5.96 8.63 -6.49
CA GLY A 203 5.00 7.89 -5.67
C GLY A 203 3.67 8.63 -5.56
N ILE A 204 2.59 7.87 -5.63
CA ILE A 204 1.21 8.34 -5.46
C ILE A 204 0.64 7.74 -4.17
N VAL A 205 -0.01 8.57 -3.37
CA VAL A 205 -0.87 8.09 -2.28
C VAL A 205 -2.30 8.47 -2.59
N LYS A 206 -3.20 7.48 -2.62
CA LYS A 206 -4.60 7.70 -2.97
C LYS A 206 -5.50 7.38 -1.78
N MET A 207 -6.41 8.29 -1.48
CA MET A 207 -7.26 8.28 -0.29
C MET A 207 -8.73 8.48 -0.67
N GLU A 208 -9.62 7.63 -0.19
CA GLU A 208 -11.07 7.78 -0.31
C GLU A 208 -11.67 8.41 0.96
N VAL A 209 -12.54 9.41 0.81
CA VAL A 209 -13.20 10.11 1.93
C VAL A 209 -14.71 10.14 1.72
N GLY A 210 -15.43 9.36 2.53
CA GLY A 210 -16.89 9.27 2.55
C GLY A 210 -17.54 9.76 3.86
N GLY A 211 -16.74 10.25 4.81
CA GLY A 211 -17.15 10.78 6.10
C GLY A 211 -15.92 11.07 6.97
N LEU A 212 -16.11 11.24 8.28
CA LEU A 212 -15.04 11.71 9.20
C LEU A 212 -14.47 10.60 10.10
N THR A 213 -15.09 9.42 10.13
CA THR A 213 -14.64 8.28 10.93
C THR A 213 -13.59 7.47 10.16
N ALA A 214 -12.34 7.55 10.61
CA ALA A 214 -11.22 6.85 9.97
C ALA A 214 -11.44 5.33 9.91
N ALA A 215 -10.96 4.71 8.85
CA ALA A 215 -11.06 3.28 8.52
C ALA A 215 -12.45 2.77 8.13
N THR A 216 -13.54 3.47 8.47
CA THR A 216 -14.91 3.02 8.19
C THR A 216 -15.69 3.98 7.30
N GLU A 217 -15.36 5.26 7.33
CA GLU A 217 -15.95 6.29 6.47
C GLU A 217 -14.90 6.96 5.57
N HIS A 218 -13.62 6.91 5.94
CA HIS A 218 -12.51 7.35 5.07
C HIS A 218 -11.26 6.51 5.28
N ASP A 219 -10.36 6.56 4.30
CA ASP A 219 -9.08 5.89 4.36
C ASP A 219 -8.15 6.48 5.41
N GLN A 220 -7.37 5.61 6.07
CA GLN A 220 -6.30 6.07 6.94
C GLN A 220 -5.02 5.25 6.77
N ILE A 221 -3.90 5.93 6.60
CA ILE A 221 -2.56 5.33 6.77
C ILE A 221 -2.04 5.66 8.16
N THR A 222 -1.63 4.65 8.93
CA THR A 222 -0.97 4.88 10.23
C THR A 222 0.46 4.40 10.19
N VAL A 223 1.41 5.32 10.31
CA VAL A 223 2.85 5.06 10.33
C VAL A 223 3.34 5.08 11.78
N GLY A 224 3.24 3.91 12.42
CA GLY A 224 3.64 3.68 13.80
C GLY A 224 5.01 3.02 13.92
N GLY A 225 5.38 2.64 15.14
CA GLY A 225 6.65 1.94 15.41
C GLY A 225 7.35 2.47 16.64
N THR A 226 8.55 1.94 16.91
CA THR A 226 9.42 2.33 18.03
C THR A 226 10.83 2.62 17.53
N GLY A 227 11.63 3.35 18.33
CA GLY A 227 12.99 3.73 17.96
C GLY A 227 13.02 4.64 16.74
N ALA A 228 13.75 4.22 15.69
CA ALA A 228 13.88 4.96 14.43
C ALA A 228 12.68 4.78 13.46
N ASN A 229 11.73 3.91 13.79
CA ASN A 229 10.55 3.65 12.96
C ASN A 229 9.39 4.63 13.25
N GLY A 230 8.37 4.64 12.39
CA GLY A 230 7.19 5.50 12.50
C GLY A 230 7.37 6.90 11.92
N ALA A 231 8.46 7.13 11.18
CA ALA A 231 8.66 8.34 10.39
C ALA A 231 7.95 8.22 9.03
N ALA A 232 7.37 9.32 8.57
CA ALA A 232 6.84 9.47 7.22
C ALA A 232 7.63 10.57 6.47
N SER A 233 7.98 10.30 5.21
CA SER A 233 8.60 11.27 4.31
C SER A 233 7.76 11.39 3.05
N PHE A 234 7.31 12.60 2.72
CA PHE A 234 6.45 12.86 1.58
C PHE A 234 7.13 13.73 0.51
N ASP A 235 6.92 13.31 -0.72
CA ASP A 235 7.20 13.95 -2.00
C ASP A 235 6.08 13.44 -2.96
N GLY A 236 6.14 13.74 -4.25
CA GLY A 236 5.22 13.19 -5.25
C GLY A 236 3.78 13.66 -5.07
N LYS A 237 2.81 12.78 -5.35
CA LYS A 237 1.39 13.14 -5.47
C LYS A 237 0.53 12.51 -4.38
N ILE A 238 -0.44 13.28 -3.88
CA ILE A 238 -1.61 12.76 -3.16
C ILE A 238 -2.89 12.94 -4.00
N GLU A 239 -3.72 11.91 -4.04
CA GLU A 239 -5.04 11.93 -4.69
C GLU A 239 -6.12 11.68 -3.64
N VAL A 240 -7.17 12.50 -3.65
CA VAL A 240 -8.31 12.37 -2.74
C VAL A 240 -9.58 12.20 -3.56
N ASP A 241 -10.32 11.13 -3.31
CA ASP A 241 -11.64 10.91 -3.91
C ASP A 241 -12.72 11.10 -2.83
N LEU A 242 -13.67 12.01 -3.07
CA LEU A 242 -14.89 12.08 -2.26
C LEU A 242 -15.86 10.99 -2.74
N ILE A 243 -16.25 10.09 -1.85
CA ILE A 243 -17.08 8.93 -2.17
C ILE A 243 -18.43 8.99 -1.44
N ASN A 244 -19.37 8.11 -1.83
CA ASN A 244 -20.68 7.96 -1.20
C ASN A 244 -21.52 9.25 -1.10
N GLY A 245 -21.24 10.25 -1.94
CA GLY A 245 -21.92 11.55 -1.92
C GLY A 245 -21.52 12.44 -0.73
N PHE A 246 -20.39 12.18 -0.09
CA PHE A 246 -19.89 13.02 1.00
C PHE A 246 -19.65 14.44 0.50
N ALA A 247 -20.27 15.39 1.18
CA ALA A 247 -20.16 16.82 0.94
C ALA A 247 -19.64 17.48 2.22
N PRO A 248 -18.31 17.62 2.38
CA PRO A 248 -17.71 18.29 3.53
C PRO A 248 -18.29 19.68 3.75
N VAL A 249 -18.47 20.08 5.01
CA VAL A 249 -18.83 21.45 5.39
C VAL A 249 -17.65 22.14 6.07
N VAL A 250 -17.67 23.49 6.13
CA VAL A 250 -16.62 24.26 6.80
C VAL A 250 -16.40 23.77 8.24
N GLY A 251 -15.13 23.56 8.60
CA GLY A 251 -14.71 23.03 9.90
C GLY A 251 -14.59 21.51 9.96
N ASP A 252 -15.10 20.78 8.95
CA ASP A 252 -14.86 19.34 8.84
C ASP A 252 -13.37 19.04 8.65
N ALA A 253 -12.93 17.94 9.25
CA ALA A 253 -11.55 17.51 9.12
C ALA A 253 -11.40 15.99 9.19
N ALA A 254 -10.93 15.39 8.09
CA ALA A 254 -10.64 13.97 8.00
C ALA A 254 -9.13 13.72 8.20
N THR A 255 -8.76 12.96 9.23
CA THR A 255 -7.35 12.58 9.45
C THR A 255 -6.95 11.45 8.50
N LEU A 256 -6.28 11.80 7.41
CA LEU A 256 -5.81 10.89 6.37
C LEU A 256 -4.62 10.04 6.82
N MET A 257 -3.68 10.64 7.56
CA MET A 257 -2.51 9.92 8.05
C MET A 257 -2.15 10.26 9.49
N THR A 258 -1.58 9.30 10.20
CA THR A 258 -0.87 9.52 11.47
C THR A 258 0.56 9.02 11.39
N TYR A 259 1.48 9.71 12.05
CA TYR A 259 2.90 9.38 12.07
C TYR A 259 3.55 9.90 13.35
N ARG A 260 4.77 9.44 13.66
CA ARG A 260 5.56 9.94 14.78
C ARG A 260 6.37 11.18 14.42
N PHE A 261 6.87 11.21 13.19
CA PHE A 261 7.71 12.29 12.65
C PHE A 261 7.39 12.47 11.18
N LEU A 262 7.39 13.71 10.71
CA LEU A 262 7.20 14.07 9.32
C LEU A 262 8.46 14.71 8.75
N SER A 263 8.81 14.38 7.51
CA SER A 263 9.67 15.19 6.65
C SER A 263 9.05 15.34 5.25
N GLY A 264 9.34 16.46 4.60
CA GLY A 264 8.80 16.74 3.26
C GLY A 264 7.28 16.98 3.23
N ARG A 265 6.74 17.17 2.03
CA ARG A 265 5.33 17.43 1.69
C ARG A 265 5.05 16.91 0.28
N PHE A 266 3.81 16.54 -0.01
CA PHE A 266 3.40 16.22 -1.38
C PHE A 266 3.59 17.45 -2.28
N GLN A 267 4.20 17.25 -3.45
CA GLN A 267 4.46 18.29 -4.43
C GLN A 267 3.26 18.51 -5.36
N GLU A 268 2.40 17.50 -5.50
CA GLU A 268 1.16 17.56 -6.25
C GLU A 268 -0.01 17.05 -5.39
N ALA A 269 -1.17 17.68 -5.53
CA ALA A 269 -2.39 17.27 -4.86
C ALA A 269 -3.53 17.32 -5.88
N ASP A 270 -4.26 16.23 -6.00
CA ASP A 270 -5.48 16.12 -6.79
C ASP A 270 -6.63 15.97 -5.81
N ILE A 271 -7.25 17.11 -5.50
CA ILE A 271 -8.29 17.24 -4.48
C ILE A 271 -9.56 17.79 -5.16
N PRO A 272 -10.74 17.22 -4.90
CA PRO A 272 -11.96 17.65 -5.55
C PRO A 272 -12.31 19.10 -5.23
N SER A 273 -12.68 19.86 -6.25
CA SER A 273 -13.22 21.22 -6.08
C SER A 273 -14.70 21.16 -5.73
N LEU A 274 -15.09 21.95 -4.73
CA LEU A 274 -16.47 22.07 -4.26
C LEU A 274 -16.89 23.54 -4.34
N THR A 275 -18.15 23.81 -4.68
CA THR A 275 -18.69 25.17 -4.61
C THR A 275 -18.88 25.57 -3.14
N GLY A 276 -18.35 26.71 -2.72
CA GLY A 276 -18.47 27.21 -1.35
C GLY A 276 -17.41 26.68 -0.38
N ILE A 277 -16.63 25.66 -0.77
CA ILE A 277 -15.71 24.96 0.12
C ILE A 277 -14.35 24.81 -0.56
N ARG A 278 -13.30 25.20 0.17
CA ARG A 278 -11.91 24.94 -0.20
C ARG A 278 -11.37 23.80 0.64
N LEU A 279 -11.00 22.69 -0.01
CA LEU A 279 -10.35 21.56 0.66
C LEU A 279 -8.83 21.75 0.66
N ARG A 280 -8.19 21.61 1.82
CA ARG A 280 -6.74 21.78 2.00
C ARG A 280 -6.11 20.63 2.76
N LEU A 281 -4.81 20.43 2.55
CA LEU A 281 -3.98 19.55 3.35
C LEU A 281 -3.39 20.34 4.52
N GLN A 282 -3.68 19.89 5.73
CA GLN A 282 -3.10 20.41 6.96
C GLN A 282 -2.04 19.43 7.48
N TYR A 283 -0.78 19.86 7.40
CA TYR A 283 0.37 19.09 7.86
C TYR A 283 0.69 19.43 9.32
N LEU A 284 0.40 18.50 10.23
CA LEU A 284 0.74 18.62 11.65
C LEU A 284 1.93 17.73 11.98
N GLY A 285 2.56 17.94 13.14
CA GLY A 285 3.74 17.17 13.56
C GLY A 285 3.54 15.66 13.67
N THR A 286 2.29 15.20 13.85
CA THR A 286 1.95 13.78 14.02
C THR A 286 0.79 13.29 13.14
N SER A 287 0.26 14.15 12.26
CA SER A 287 -0.86 13.78 11.38
C SER A 287 -1.00 14.68 10.17
N LEU A 288 -1.49 14.10 9.08
CA LEU A 288 -1.96 14.81 7.89
C LEU A 288 -3.49 14.77 7.86
N ARG A 289 -4.13 15.93 7.71
CA ARG A 289 -5.59 16.06 7.65
C ARG A 289 -6.02 16.69 6.34
N LEU A 290 -7.16 16.26 5.80
CA LEU A 290 -7.93 17.01 4.83
C LEU A 290 -8.92 17.89 5.60
N ILE A 291 -8.83 19.21 5.45
CA ILE A 291 -9.71 20.17 6.12
C ILE A 291 -10.60 20.87 5.11
N ALA A 292 -11.83 21.18 5.51
CA ALA A 292 -12.78 21.96 4.74
C ALA A 292 -12.87 23.39 5.27
N LEU A 293 -12.48 24.35 4.43
CA LEU A 293 -12.50 25.79 4.72
C LEU A 293 -13.59 26.47 3.89
N ASP A 294 -14.06 27.63 4.32
CA ASP A 294 -14.87 28.49 3.46
C ASP A 294 -14.01 28.97 2.29
N GLU A 295 -14.48 28.81 1.06
CA GLU A 295 -13.74 29.23 -0.15
C GLU A 295 -13.39 30.73 -0.15
N ASN A 296 -14.15 31.54 0.59
CA ASN A 296 -14.01 32.98 0.71
C ASN A 296 -13.17 33.42 1.93
N ALA A 297 -12.92 32.53 2.89
CA ALA A 297 -12.11 32.80 4.08
C ALA A 297 -10.61 32.67 3.77
N LEU A 298 -10.15 33.39 2.75
CA LEU A 298 -8.74 33.48 2.45
C LEU A 298 -7.96 34.03 3.66
N GLY A 299 -6.82 33.42 3.96
CA GLY A 299 -5.98 33.81 5.10
C GLY A 299 -6.38 33.15 6.42
N ASP A 300 -7.53 32.48 6.54
CA ASP A 300 -7.83 31.57 7.65
C ASP A 300 -7.20 30.21 7.32
N THR A 301 -5.96 30.03 7.76
CA THR A 301 -5.13 28.86 7.46
C THR A 301 -5.45 27.67 8.37
N ASN A 302 -6.05 27.92 9.54
CA ASN A 302 -6.33 26.88 10.51
C ASN A 302 -7.80 26.39 10.47
N GLY A 303 -8.69 27.16 9.83
CA GLY A 303 -10.10 26.89 9.63
C GLY A 303 -11.01 27.17 10.82
N ASP A 304 -10.60 28.01 11.75
CA ASP A 304 -11.39 28.36 12.94
C ASP A 304 -12.38 29.50 12.70
N GLY A 305 -12.39 30.06 11.49
CA GLY A 305 -13.29 31.12 11.05
C GLY A 305 -12.79 32.52 11.34
N CYS A 306 -11.62 32.67 11.96
CA CYS A 306 -10.94 33.94 12.20
C CYS A 306 -9.68 34.03 11.32
N VAL A 307 -9.28 35.25 10.93
CA VAL A 307 -7.96 35.49 10.37
C VAL A 307 -7.14 36.24 11.41
N ASP A 308 -6.30 35.55 12.17
CA ASP A 308 -5.62 36.13 13.32
C ASP A 308 -4.10 35.84 13.39
N ASP A 309 -3.51 36.05 14.56
CA ASP A 309 -2.08 35.85 14.77
C ASP A 309 -1.66 34.37 14.66
N THR A 310 -2.59 33.44 14.85
CA THR A 310 -2.39 32.01 14.62
C THR A 310 -2.17 31.73 13.13
N ASP A 311 -2.96 32.35 12.25
CA ASP A 311 -2.81 32.19 10.81
C ASP A 311 -1.53 32.83 10.29
N LEU A 312 -1.25 34.03 10.78
CA LEU A 312 -0.02 34.73 10.47
C LEU A 312 1.20 33.89 10.90
N ALA A 313 1.16 33.29 12.08
CA ALA A 313 2.22 32.41 12.55
C ALA A 313 2.38 31.15 11.68
N ALA A 314 1.27 30.58 11.18
CA ALA A 314 1.30 29.42 10.29
C ALA A 314 2.01 29.75 8.95
N VAL A 315 1.61 30.84 8.28
CA VAL A 315 2.27 31.29 7.03
C VAL A 315 3.74 31.59 7.26
N LEU A 316 4.10 32.30 8.33
CA LEU A 316 5.50 32.62 8.63
C LEU A 316 6.33 31.37 8.95
N ALA A 317 5.75 30.37 9.60
CA ALA A 317 6.42 29.09 9.87
C ALA A 317 6.62 28.24 8.62
N ALA A 318 5.76 28.42 7.61
CA ALA A 318 5.81 27.73 6.32
C ALA A 318 6.49 28.53 5.21
N PHE A 319 6.98 29.75 5.49
CA PHE A 319 7.53 30.64 4.47
C PHE A 319 8.70 30.01 3.69
N GLY A 320 8.61 30.04 2.36
CA GLY A 320 9.56 29.42 1.43
C GLY A 320 9.37 27.91 1.21
N LEU A 321 8.35 27.30 1.82
CA LEU A 321 7.99 25.92 1.52
C LEU A 321 7.32 25.81 0.14
N ILE A 322 7.48 24.64 -0.45
CA ILE A 322 6.87 24.23 -1.72
C ILE A 322 6.04 22.98 -1.44
N GLY A 323 4.82 22.95 -1.97
CA GLY A 323 3.93 21.80 -1.85
C GLY A 323 2.52 22.15 -2.29
N ALA A 324 1.74 21.13 -2.63
CA ALA A 324 0.40 21.35 -3.15
C ALA A 324 -0.66 21.44 -2.03
N ALA A 325 -1.65 22.29 -2.26
CA ALA A 325 -2.86 22.44 -1.44
C ALA A 325 -2.60 22.67 0.06
N MET A 326 -1.50 23.35 0.42
CA MET A 326 -1.14 23.64 1.80
C MET A 326 -1.95 24.81 2.36
N ALA A 327 -2.62 24.68 3.50
CA ALA A 327 -3.44 25.78 4.04
C ALA A 327 -2.72 27.14 4.14
N GLU A 328 -1.39 27.14 4.31
CA GLU A 328 -0.53 28.32 4.36
C GLU A 328 -0.21 28.97 3.00
N ASP A 329 -0.35 28.24 1.89
CA ASP A 329 -0.35 28.76 0.51
C ASP A 329 -1.76 29.30 0.25
N ALA A 330 -1.99 30.56 0.55
CA ALA A 330 -3.32 31.15 0.55
C ALA A 330 -3.83 31.43 -0.87
N ASN A 331 -2.93 31.64 -1.84
CA ASN A 331 -3.27 31.94 -3.22
C ASN A 331 -3.35 30.70 -4.14
N ASP A 332 -2.95 29.52 -3.64
CA ASP A 332 -2.90 28.22 -4.33
C ASP A 332 -1.94 28.19 -5.54
N ASP A 333 -0.80 28.88 -5.46
CA ASP A 333 0.24 28.88 -6.51
C ASP A 333 1.36 27.84 -6.29
N GLY A 334 1.31 27.10 -5.18
CA GLY A 334 2.26 26.04 -4.83
C GLY A 334 3.47 26.52 -4.03
N PHE A 335 3.56 27.81 -3.71
CA PHE A 335 4.59 28.40 -2.87
C PHE A 335 3.94 29.06 -1.65
N VAL A 336 4.68 29.10 -0.54
CA VAL A 336 4.31 29.97 0.59
C VAL A 336 5.27 31.16 0.59
N ASP A 337 4.81 32.32 0.15
CA ASP A 337 5.66 33.50 -0.04
C ASP A 337 5.02 34.81 0.45
N ASP A 338 5.54 35.95 -0.04
CA ASP A 338 5.09 37.27 0.38
C ASP A 338 3.67 37.59 -0.07
N ILE A 339 3.14 36.92 -1.10
CA ILE A 339 1.75 37.05 -1.54
C ILE A 339 0.81 36.40 -0.52
N ASP A 340 1.14 35.23 0.01
CA ASP A 340 0.33 34.56 1.03
C ASP A 340 0.32 35.34 2.34
N LEU A 341 1.49 35.86 2.71
CA LEU A 341 1.63 36.74 3.85
C LEU A 341 0.77 38.01 3.69
N ALA A 342 0.78 38.61 2.51
CA ALA A 342 -0.05 39.78 2.23
C ALA A 342 -1.55 39.44 2.35
N ILE A 343 -1.98 38.28 1.88
CA ILE A 343 -3.37 37.82 2.00
C ILE A 343 -3.82 37.75 3.46
N VAL A 344 -3.02 37.15 4.35
CA VAL A 344 -3.34 37.09 5.78
C VAL A 344 -3.38 38.48 6.39
N LEU A 345 -2.40 39.34 6.09
CA LEU A 345 -2.31 40.68 6.67
C LEU A 345 -3.43 41.61 6.20
N GLU A 346 -3.86 41.53 4.94
CA GLU A 346 -4.98 42.32 4.40
C GLU A 346 -6.33 41.92 5.01
N ARG A 347 -6.44 40.68 5.49
CA ARG A 347 -7.66 40.10 6.07
C ARG A 347 -7.61 39.95 7.58
N PHE A 348 -6.55 40.42 8.22
CA PHE A 348 -6.36 40.29 9.66
C PHE A 348 -7.53 40.88 10.46
N GLY A 349 -8.11 40.09 11.35
CA GLY A 349 -9.29 40.40 12.15
C GLY A 349 -10.63 40.15 11.46
N LEU A 350 -10.67 39.58 10.25
CA LEU A 350 -11.92 39.13 9.63
C LEU A 350 -12.44 37.86 10.31
N GLY A 351 -13.76 37.76 10.44
CA GLY A 351 -14.44 36.60 11.03
C GLY A 351 -14.44 36.54 12.56
N CYS A 352 -13.70 37.44 13.21
CA CYS A 352 -13.60 37.61 14.66
C CYS A 352 -14.74 38.45 15.27
#